data_AF-A0A9D4IHV5-F1
#
_entry.id   AF-A0A9D4IHV5-F1
#
_cell.length_a   1.000
_cell.length_b   1.000
_cell.length_c   1.000
_cell.angle_alpha   90.00
_cell.angle_beta   90.00
_cell.angle_gamma   90.00
#
_symmetry.space_group_name_H-M   'P 1'
#
loop_
_entity.id
_entity.type
_entity.pdbx_description
1 polymer ?
#
loop_
_entity_poly.entity_id
_entity_poly.type
_entity_poly.pdbx_seq_one_letter_code
_entity_poly.pdbx_strand_id
1 'polypeptide(L)' 'MIDGLGGAVKVNNYLSTLDMKEVHPENLKLMENPVGEFIEAVAKESAKDAGQENMASKTSSL' A
#
# COMPACT_ATOMS: atom_id res chain seq x y z
N MET A 1 -8.08 -6.28 2.80
CA MET A 1 -7.67 -5.04 2.09
C MET A 1 -8.37 -4.88 0.75
N ILE A 2 -8.49 -5.93 -0.05
CA ILE A 2 -9.19 -5.92 -1.33
C ILE A 2 -10.69 -5.63 -1.13
N ASP A 3 -11.28 -6.12 -0.05
CA ASP A 3 -12.65 -5.75 0.33
C ASP A 3 -12.79 -4.24 0.58
N GLY A 4 -11.74 -3.57 1.07
CA GLY A 4 -11.68 -2.10 1.23
C GLY A 4 -11.60 -1.33 -0.09
N LEU A 5 -11.10 -1.97 -1.16
CA LEU A 5 -11.12 -1.47 -2.53
C LEU A 5 -12.44 -1.80 -3.26
N GLY A 6 -13.40 -2.39 -2.55
CA GLY A 6 -14.69 -2.83 -3.09
C GLY A 6 -14.65 -4.19 -3.77
N GLY A 7 -13.73 -5.06 -3.35
CA GLY A 7 -13.66 -6.47 -3.73
C GLY A 7 -12.94 -6.73 -5.06
N ALA A 8 -12.77 -8.02 -5.36
CA ALA A 8 -12.03 -8.47 -6.55
C ALA A 8 -12.55 -7.89 -7.87
N VAL A 9 -13.87 -7.68 -7.97
CA VAL A 9 -14.51 -7.11 -9.17
C VAL A 9 -14.02 -5.69 -9.44
N LYS A 10 -14.00 -4.82 -8.43
CA LYS A 10 -13.54 -3.44 -8.62
C LYS A 10 -12.04 -3.36 -8.91
N VAL A 11 -11.25 -4.24 -8.30
CA VAL A 11 -9.81 -4.33 -8.57
C VAL A 11 -9.58 -4.74 -10.03
N ASN A 12 -10.27 -5.76 -10.53
CA ASN A 12 -10.13 -6.17 -11.92
C ASN A 12 -10.63 -5.11 -12.91
N ASN A 13 -11.72 -4.42 -12.60
CA ASN A 13 -12.18 -3.29 -13.42
C ASN A 13 -11.10 -2.19 -13.49
N TYR A 14 -10.43 -1.89 -12.38
CA TYR A 14 -9.33 -0.93 -12.36
C TYR A 14 -8.14 -1.43 -13.19
N LEU A 15 -7.74 -2.69 -13.05
CA LEU A 15 -6.68 -3.29 -13.88
C LEU A 15 -7.03 -3.21 -15.37
N SER A 16 -8.27 -3.48 -15.74
CA SER A 16 -8.77 -3.36 -17.12
C SER A 16 -8.67 -1.92 -17.64
N THR A 17 -8.95 -0.90 -16.81
CA THR A 17 -8.77 0.51 -17.22
C THR A 17 -7.31 0.89 -17.50
N LEU A 18 -6.36 0.15 -16.95
CA LEU A 18 -4.92 0.32 -17.16
C LEU A 18 -4.36 -0.58 -18.27
N ASP A 19 -5.23 -1.26 -19.03
CA ASP A 19 -4.86 -2.29 -20.03
C ASP A 19 -4.00 -3.41 -19.42
N MET A 20 -4.22 -3.72 -18.14
CA MET A 20 -3.55 -4.79 -17.42
C MET A 20 -4.43 -6.04 -17.39
N LYS A 21 -3.79 -7.21 -17.36
CA LYS A 21 -4.49 -8.49 -17.21
C LYS A 21 -5.21 -8.55 -15.87
N GLU A 22 -6.47 -8.95 -15.92
CA GLU A 22 -7.25 -9.27 -14.73
C GLU A 22 -6.61 -10.41 -13.93
N VAL A 23 -6.81 -10.38 -12.62
CA VAL A 23 -6.29 -11.39 -11.70
C VAL A 23 -7.45 -12.24 -11.21
N HIS A 24 -7.24 -13.56 -11.15
CA HIS A 24 -8.27 -14.46 -10.64
C HIS A 24 -8.62 -14.10 -9.18
N PRO A 25 -9.90 -14.11 -8.77
CA PRO A 25 -10.31 -13.68 -7.43
C PRO A 25 -9.62 -14.43 -6.27
N GLU A 26 -9.28 -15.70 -6.46
CA GLU A 26 -8.54 -16.50 -5.48
C GLU A 26 -7.09 -16.03 -5.33
N ASN A 27 -6.44 -15.64 -6.43
CA ASN A 27 -5.08 -15.12 -6.42
C ASN A 27 -5.03 -13.72 -5.80
N LEU A 28 -6.08 -12.92 -6.03
CA LEU A 28 -6.27 -11.63 -5.36
C LEU A 28 -6.31 -11.82 -3.83
N LYS A 29 -7.07 -12.79 -3.33
CA LYS A 29 -7.09 -13.10 -1.89
C LYS A 29 -5.73 -13.52 -1.34
N LEU A 30 -4.99 -14.36 -2.08
CA LEU A 30 -3.63 -14.76 -1.69
C LEU A 30 -2.65 -13.58 -1.66
N MET A 31 -2.86 -12.57 -2.51
CA MET A 31 -2.06 -11.35 -2.55
C MET A 31 -2.37 -10.38 -1.41
N GLU A 32 -3.48 -10.54 -0.67
CA GLU A 32 -3.81 -9.60 0.42
C GLU A 32 -2.76 -9.54 1.52
N ASN A 33 -2.28 -10.70 1.97
CA ASN A 33 -1.29 -10.78 3.05
C ASN A 33 0.06 -10.14 2.65
N PRO A 34 0.73 -10.57 1.56
CA PRO A 34 2.02 -10.00 1.20
C PRO A 34 1.94 -8.52 0.80
N VAL A 35 0.85 -8.08 0.17
CA VAL A 35 0.65 -6.65 -0.12
C VAL A 35 0.46 -5.87 1.18
N GLY A 36 -0.18 -6.46 2.19
CA GLY A 36 -0.40 -5.83 3.49
C GLY A 36 0.92 -5.62 4.21
N GLU A 37 1.73 -6.67 4.28
CA GLU A 37 3.08 -6.61 4.86
C GLU A 37 3.97 -5.59 4.14
N PHE A 38 3.88 -5.51 2.81
CA PHE A 38 4.61 -4.51 2.03
C PHE A 38 4.17 -3.08 2.35
N ILE A 39 2.86 -2.79 2.37
CA ILE A 39 2.34 -1.47 2.72
C ILE A 39 2.75 -1.09 4.15
N GLU A 40 2.67 -2.02 5.09
CA GLU A 40 3.13 -1.77 6.47
C GLU A 40 4.62 -1.48 6.55
N ALA A 41 5.45 -2.19 5.77
CA ALA A 41 6.89 -1.94 5.72
C ALA A 41 7.19 -0.53 5.20
N VAL A 42 6.55 -0.13 4.09
CA VAL A 42 6.68 1.22 3.52
C VAL A 42 6.18 2.29 4.49
N ALA A 43 5.08 2.04 5.19
CA ALA A 43 4.55 2.97 6.20
C ALA A 43 5.51 3.12 7.39
N LYS A 44 6.13 2.03 7.86
CA LYS A 44 7.15 2.06 8.93
C LYS A 44 8.39 2.84 8.51
N GLU A 45 8.85 2.65 7.28
CA GLU A 45 9.97 3.40 6.71
C GLU A 45 9.63 4.90 6.60
N SER A 46 8.48 5.24 6.02
CA SER A 46 8.01 6.63 5.90
C SER A 46 7.84 7.30 7.26
N ALA A 47 7.33 6.59 8.26
CA ALA A 47 7.19 7.11 9.62
C ALA A 47 8.55 7.32 10.31
N LYS A 48 9.53 6.45 10.05
CA LYS A 48 10.90 6.61 10.53
C LYS A 48 11.55 7.84 9.90
N ASP A 49 11.41 8.02 8.59
CA ASP A 49 11.96 9.16 7.86
C ASP A 49 11.33 10.48 8.35
N ALA A 50 10.00 10.51 8.46
CA ALA A 50 9.28 11.66 9.01
C ALA A 50 9.67 11.94 10.47
N GLY A 51 9.90 10.91 11.29
CA GLY A 51 10.37 11.06 12.67
C GLY A 51 11.79 11.65 12.74
N GLN A 52 12.66 11.27 11.82
CA GLN A 52 14.03 11.80 11.72
C GLN A 52 14.06 13.24 11.18
N GLU A 53 13.26 13.58 10.18
CA GLU A 53 13.09 14.96 9.71
C GLU A 53 12.53 15.88 10.82
N ASN A 54 11.59 15.38 11.62
CA ASN A 54 11.02 16.15 12.73
C ASN A 54 12.06 16.41 13.84
N MET A 55 12.93 15.43 14.12
CA MET A 55 14.06 15.63 15.04
C MET A 55 15.12 16.59 14.49
N ALA A 56 15.47 16.50 13.20
CA ALA A 56 16.43 17.40 12.57
C ALA A 56 15.93 18.85 12.47
N SER A 57 14.63 19.08 12.24
CA SER A 57 14.06 20.43 12.22
C SER A 57 14.04 21.08 13.61
N LYS A 58 13.84 20.28 14.67
CA LYS A 58 13.85 20.77 16.06
C LYS A 58 15.24 21.16 16.57
N THR A 59 16.30 20.48 16.12
CA THR A 59 17.68 20.81 16.53
C THR A 59 18.28 21.98 15.76
N SER A 60 17.78 22.29 14.56
CA SER A 60 18.19 23.48 13.79
C SER A 60 17.44 24.76 14.21
N SER A 61 16.44 24.66 15.09
CA SER A 61 15.61 25.77 15.59
C SER A 61 15.99 26.23 17.01
N LEU A 62 17.10 25.71 17.55
CA LEU A 62 17.71 26.07 18.84
C LEU A 62 19.08 26.70 18.60
#